data_AF-A0A7I8VN99-F1
#
_entry.id   AF-A0A7I8VN99-F1
#
_cell.length_a   1.000
_cell.length_b   1.000
_cell.length_c   1.000
_cell.angle_alpha   90.00
_cell.angle_beta   90.00
_cell.angle_gamma   90.00
#
_symmetry.space_group_name_H-M   'P 1'
#
loop_
_entity.id
_entity.type
_entity.pdbx_description
1 polymer ?
#
loop_
_entity_poly.entity_id
_entity_poly.type
_entity_poly.pdbx_seq_one_letter_code
_entity_poly.pdbx_strand_id
1 'polypeptide(L)'
;MTGGLNKTQIGKYLGENNDYNRQVLRCFIDAQPIQRLNILQALRQFLYSFRIPGESQVIGRIVEMFAKRYNEVNPTALTNDALFMLCFSFIMLNTDLHNPSVKEKMTFGQYKRVVMEMVKKESSLVNVEDSLPFYYETLKNEPLELDSDDADDLNMTFFEAEKEGWMLKQGGNLKTWKRRWFVLANSCLFYFQYSTDKEPKGIIPLGENLSVRQCDASLEKYGQYTFEIYQSHNRSRSIKACKKTSDGSVHIGRHEVYKLCASSEEERDDWMDKISKIIQLVRKDFISALTPQTEVH
;
A
#
# COMPACT_ATOMS: atom_id res chain seq x y z
N MET A 1 -20.93 19.91 -10.90
CA MET A 1 -22.36 19.58 -10.66
C MET A 1 -22.70 18.33 -11.46
N THR A 2 -22.78 17.17 -10.81
CA THR A 2 -23.26 15.90 -11.42
C THR A 2 -24.74 15.65 -11.08
N GLY A 3 -25.55 16.73 -11.00
CA GLY A 3 -26.91 16.68 -10.47
C GLY A 3 -27.80 15.67 -11.19
N GLY A 4 -27.92 14.47 -10.61
CA GLY A 4 -28.71 13.35 -11.13
C GLY A 4 -27.93 12.07 -11.48
N LEU A 5 -26.60 12.10 -11.51
CA LEU A 5 -25.79 10.90 -11.82
C LEU A 5 -25.54 10.05 -10.57
N ASN A 6 -25.69 8.73 -10.71
CA ASN A 6 -25.43 7.78 -9.64
C ASN A 6 -23.92 7.74 -9.33
N LYS A 7 -23.54 8.14 -8.10
CA LYS A 7 -22.13 8.20 -7.66
C LYS A 7 -21.41 6.84 -7.76
N THR A 8 -22.11 5.71 -7.61
CA THR A 8 -21.56 4.34 -7.76
C THR A 8 -21.16 4.07 -9.20
N GLN A 9 -22.00 4.46 -10.15
CA GLN A 9 -21.69 4.31 -11.58
C GLN A 9 -20.56 5.23 -12.02
N ILE A 10 -20.49 6.46 -11.49
CA ILE A 10 -19.34 7.36 -11.69
C ILE A 10 -18.06 6.67 -11.22
N GLY A 11 -18.07 6.13 -10.00
CA GLY A 11 -16.95 5.40 -9.42
C GLY A 11 -16.47 4.25 -10.28
N LYS A 12 -17.38 3.34 -10.66
CA LYS A 12 -17.07 2.20 -11.52
C LYS A 12 -16.44 2.63 -12.84
N TYR A 13 -17.03 3.63 -13.49
CA TYR A 13 -16.54 4.14 -14.77
C TYR A 13 -15.15 4.78 -14.64
N LEU A 14 -14.95 5.67 -13.66
CA LEU A 14 -13.65 6.27 -13.37
C LEU A 14 -12.60 5.23 -12.97
N GLY A 15 -13.05 4.11 -12.40
CA GLY A 15 -12.26 2.97 -11.98
C GLY A 15 -11.94 1.95 -13.06
N GLU A 16 -12.28 2.16 -14.33
CA GLU A 16 -11.82 1.27 -15.41
C GLU A 16 -10.36 1.59 -15.84
N ASN A 17 -9.66 0.62 -16.41
CA ASN A 17 -8.24 0.74 -16.75
C ASN A 17 -7.95 0.98 -18.25
N ASN A 18 -8.98 1.19 -19.07
CA ASN A 18 -8.76 1.51 -20.48
C ASN A 18 -8.30 2.97 -20.64
N ASP A 19 -7.68 3.30 -21.78
CA ASP A 19 -7.07 4.62 -22.01
C ASP A 19 -8.06 5.78 -21.90
N TYR A 20 -9.27 5.58 -22.42
CA TYR A 20 -10.31 6.60 -22.40
C TYR A 20 -10.77 6.91 -20.97
N ASN A 21 -11.06 5.89 -20.17
CA ASN A 21 -11.48 6.06 -18.78
C ASN A 21 -10.38 6.70 -17.91
N ARG A 22 -9.10 6.38 -18.16
CA ARG A 22 -7.97 7.07 -17.51
C ARG A 22 -7.92 8.55 -17.88
N GLN A 23 -8.17 8.89 -19.14
CA GLN A 23 -8.24 10.29 -19.58
C GLN A 23 -9.43 11.01 -18.94
N VAL A 24 -10.60 10.37 -18.85
CA VAL A 24 -11.77 10.92 -18.17
C VAL A 24 -11.48 11.15 -16.68
N LEU A 25 -10.85 10.20 -15.99
CA LEU A 25 -10.43 10.36 -14.59
C LEU A 25 -9.48 11.54 -14.41
N ARG A 26 -8.53 11.73 -15.33
CA ARG A 26 -7.65 12.90 -15.31
C ARG A 26 -8.44 14.20 -15.43
N CYS A 27 -9.31 14.33 -16.44
CA CYS A 27 -10.13 15.53 -16.62
C CYS A 27 -11.10 15.75 -15.44
N PHE A 28 -11.62 14.68 -14.85
CA PHE A 28 -12.50 14.75 -13.69
C PHE A 28 -11.77 15.31 -12.47
N ILE A 29 -10.54 14.84 -12.23
CA ILE A 29 -9.64 15.34 -11.17
C ILE A 29 -9.24 16.80 -11.44
N ASP A 30 -8.93 17.16 -12.69
CA ASP A 30 -8.55 18.52 -13.08
C ASP A 30 -9.64 19.56 -12.81
N ALA A 31 -10.91 19.14 -12.88
CA ALA A 31 -12.07 19.97 -12.62
C ALA A 31 -12.36 20.17 -11.11
N GLN A 32 -11.66 19.48 -10.21
CA GLN A 32 -11.90 19.59 -8.77
C GLN A 32 -11.24 20.84 -8.19
N PRO A 33 -11.96 21.65 -7.39
CA PRO A 33 -11.39 22.85 -6.76
C PRO A 33 -10.54 22.50 -5.53
N ILE A 34 -9.39 21.84 -5.74
CA ILE A 34 -8.50 21.34 -4.67
C ILE A 34 -7.27 22.23 -4.41
N GLN A 35 -7.17 23.37 -5.10
CA GLN A 35 -6.09 24.34 -4.91
C GLN A 35 -6.20 25.00 -3.53
N ARG A 36 -5.04 25.25 -2.90
CA ARG A 36 -4.87 25.87 -1.57
C ARG A 36 -5.48 25.11 -0.41
N LEU A 37 -6.03 23.91 -0.65
CA LEU A 37 -6.45 23.00 0.39
C LEU A 37 -5.25 22.19 0.87
N ASN A 38 -5.25 21.79 2.15
CA ASN A 38 -4.33 20.75 2.57
C ASN A 38 -4.73 19.40 1.97
N ILE A 39 -3.80 18.45 1.92
CA ILE A 39 -4.00 17.17 1.23
C ILE A 39 -5.20 16.37 1.76
N LEU A 40 -5.46 16.41 3.07
CA LEU A 40 -6.60 15.73 3.66
C LEU A 40 -7.93 16.38 3.23
N GLN A 41 -8.01 17.71 3.23
CA GLN A 41 -9.18 18.45 2.75
C GLN A 41 -9.43 18.21 1.25
N ALA A 42 -8.38 18.27 0.44
CA ALA A 42 -8.44 17.99 -0.99
C ALA A 42 -8.91 16.55 -1.25
N LEU A 43 -8.39 15.58 -0.50
CA LEU A 43 -8.79 14.18 -0.61
C LEU A 43 -10.27 14.01 -0.28
N ARG A 44 -10.73 14.55 0.86
CA ARG A 44 -12.16 14.50 1.22
C ARG A 44 -13.05 15.05 0.12
N GLN A 45 -12.72 16.23 -0.41
CA GLN A 45 -13.52 16.86 -1.46
C GLN A 45 -13.54 16.03 -2.75
N PHE A 46 -12.40 15.44 -3.10
CA PHE A 46 -12.30 14.55 -4.25
C PHE A 46 -13.17 13.29 -4.06
N LEU A 47 -13.04 12.63 -2.92
CA LEU A 47 -13.76 11.39 -2.61
C LEU A 47 -15.26 11.62 -2.40
N TYR A 48 -15.70 12.81 -1.99
CA TYR A 48 -17.12 13.15 -1.89
C TYR A 48 -17.84 13.13 -3.25
N SER A 49 -17.11 13.30 -4.35
CA SER A 49 -17.69 13.51 -5.68
C SER A 49 -18.18 12.23 -6.36
N PHE A 50 -17.78 11.04 -5.88
CA PHE A 50 -18.15 9.74 -6.44
C PHE A 50 -18.04 8.64 -5.36
N ARG A 51 -18.50 7.41 -5.65
CA ARG A 51 -18.23 6.26 -4.76
C ARG A 51 -16.92 5.62 -5.17
N ILE A 52 -15.97 5.46 -4.25
CA ILE A 52 -14.77 4.67 -4.55
C ILE A 52 -15.17 3.21 -4.83
N PRO A 53 -14.66 2.57 -5.89
CA PRO A 53 -14.76 1.13 -6.10
C PRO A 53 -13.99 0.34 -5.03
N GLY A 54 -14.50 -0.81 -4.60
CA GLY A 54 -13.86 -1.60 -3.54
C GLY A 54 -12.52 -2.21 -3.96
N GLU A 55 -12.31 -2.49 -5.25
CA GLU A 55 -11.14 -3.23 -5.72
C GLU A 55 -9.84 -2.47 -5.42
N SER A 56 -8.96 -3.05 -4.60
CA SER A 56 -7.73 -2.41 -4.09
C SER A 56 -6.85 -1.80 -5.20
N GLN A 57 -6.74 -2.48 -6.34
CA GLN A 57 -6.01 -2.00 -7.52
C GLN A 57 -6.62 -0.73 -8.15
N VAL A 58 -7.96 -0.64 -8.14
CA VAL A 58 -8.70 0.51 -8.68
C VAL A 58 -8.55 1.71 -7.74
N ILE A 59 -8.66 1.48 -6.44
CA ILE A 59 -8.42 2.50 -5.42
C ILE A 59 -7.02 3.07 -5.55
N GLY A 60 -6.00 2.20 -5.65
CA GLY A 60 -4.61 2.60 -5.84
C GLY A 60 -4.45 3.58 -7.00
N ARG A 61 -4.97 3.23 -8.19
CA ARG A 61 -4.90 4.10 -9.37
C ARG A 61 -5.59 5.45 -9.16
N ILE A 62 -6.76 5.46 -8.55
CA ILE A 62 -7.52 6.70 -8.28
C ILE A 62 -6.75 7.62 -7.33
N VAL A 63 -6.21 7.07 -6.23
CA VAL A 63 -5.45 7.83 -5.23
C VAL A 63 -4.10 8.30 -5.79
N GLU A 64 -3.44 7.50 -6.62
CA GLU A 64 -2.19 7.88 -7.29
C GLU A 64 -2.39 9.06 -8.25
N MET A 65 -3.43 9.02 -9.06
CA MET A 65 -3.77 10.13 -9.95
C MET A 65 -4.13 11.39 -9.16
N PHE A 66 -4.86 11.25 -8.06
CA PHE A 66 -5.14 12.35 -7.15
C PHE A 66 -3.85 12.94 -6.55
N ALA A 67 -2.95 12.12 -6.04
CA ALA A 67 -1.70 12.56 -5.41
C ALA A 67 -0.83 13.33 -6.40
N LYS A 68 -0.71 12.84 -7.63
CA LYS A 68 -0.02 13.54 -8.72
C LYS A 68 -0.65 14.90 -9.00
N ARG A 69 -1.97 14.95 -9.19
CA ARG A 69 -2.65 16.23 -9.43
C ARG A 69 -2.47 17.20 -8.27
N TYR A 70 -2.63 16.72 -7.03
CA TYR A 70 -2.50 17.54 -5.85
C TYR A 70 -1.13 18.23 -5.82
N ASN A 71 -0.05 17.52 -6.16
CA ASN A 71 1.29 18.11 -6.23
C ASN A 71 1.44 19.15 -7.34
N GLU A 72 0.79 18.94 -8.50
CA GLU A 72 0.81 19.90 -9.62
C GLU A 72 0.16 21.24 -9.25
N VAL A 73 -0.92 21.21 -8.47
CA VAL A 73 -1.71 22.41 -8.14
C VAL A 73 -1.44 22.98 -6.76
N ASN A 74 -0.82 22.19 -5.88
CA ASN A 74 -0.33 22.59 -4.56
C ASN A 74 1.12 22.11 -4.44
N PRO A 75 2.10 22.78 -5.08
CA PRO A 75 3.49 22.35 -5.05
C PRO A 75 3.97 22.11 -3.62
N THR A 76 4.32 20.86 -3.32
CA THR A 76 4.86 20.46 -2.03
C THR A 76 6.33 20.07 -2.16
N ALA A 77 7.01 19.92 -1.03
CA ALA A 77 8.36 19.37 -1.01
C ALA A 77 8.39 17.83 -1.02
N LEU A 78 7.23 17.17 -1.19
CA LEU A 78 7.08 15.72 -1.24
C LEU A 78 7.01 15.24 -2.68
N THR A 79 7.58 14.06 -2.94
CA THR A 79 7.32 13.30 -4.17
C THR A 79 5.85 12.87 -4.28
N ASN A 80 5.42 12.56 -5.50
CA ASN A 80 4.09 11.98 -5.74
C ASN A 80 3.89 10.69 -4.95
N ASP A 81 4.93 9.85 -4.86
CA ASP A 81 4.91 8.61 -4.08
C ASP A 81 4.68 8.90 -2.59
N ALA A 82 5.35 9.91 -2.03
CA ALA A 82 5.15 10.28 -0.63
C ALA A 82 3.74 10.83 -0.36
N LEU A 83 3.19 11.63 -1.28
CA LEU A 83 1.82 12.13 -1.19
C LEU A 83 0.79 10.99 -1.31
N PHE A 84 1.04 10.04 -2.19
CA PHE A 84 0.24 8.83 -2.34
C PHE A 84 0.23 8.02 -1.04
N MET A 85 1.41 7.76 -0.45
CA MET A 85 1.53 7.06 0.82
C MET A 85 0.83 7.80 1.97
N LEU A 86 0.89 9.14 1.98
CA LEU A 86 0.19 9.96 2.96
C LEU A 86 -1.34 9.89 2.80
N CYS A 87 -1.86 9.87 1.56
CA CYS A 87 -3.28 9.64 1.32
C CYS A 87 -3.73 8.26 1.82
N PHE A 88 -2.93 7.22 1.53
CA PHE A 88 -3.19 5.87 2.03
C PHE A 88 -3.15 5.80 3.56
N SER A 89 -2.26 6.53 4.22
CA SER A 89 -2.22 6.55 5.68
C SER A 89 -3.47 7.19 6.28
N PHE A 90 -4.09 8.18 5.63
CA PHE A 90 -5.37 8.74 6.06
C PHE A 90 -6.49 7.73 6.02
N ILE A 91 -6.56 6.96 4.94
CA ILE A 91 -7.57 5.91 4.78
C ILE A 91 -7.35 4.80 5.82
N MET A 92 -6.11 4.32 5.96
CA MET A 92 -5.75 3.33 6.97
C MET A 92 -6.12 3.79 8.39
N LEU A 93 -5.82 5.04 8.72
CA LEU A 93 -6.18 5.61 10.02
C LEU A 93 -7.70 5.76 10.17
N ASN A 94 -8.42 6.15 9.12
CA ASN A 94 -9.87 6.24 9.14
C ASN A 94 -10.52 4.89 9.46
N THR A 95 -10.08 3.84 8.76
CA THR A 95 -10.53 2.46 9.00
C THR A 95 -10.23 2.04 10.43
N ASP A 96 -9.01 2.27 10.92
CA ASP A 96 -8.63 1.92 12.27
C ASP A 96 -9.51 2.64 13.32
N LEU A 97 -9.64 3.96 13.22
CA LEU A 97 -10.36 4.80 14.19
C LEU A 97 -11.87 4.52 14.21
N HIS A 98 -12.49 4.22 13.07
CA HIS A 98 -13.95 4.21 12.95
C HIS A 98 -14.58 2.83 12.74
N ASN A 99 -13.81 1.80 12.33
CA ASN A 99 -14.35 0.45 12.21
C ASN A 99 -14.64 -0.15 13.61
N PRO A 100 -15.90 -0.51 13.95
CA PRO A 100 -16.24 -1.08 15.27
C PRO A 100 -15.51 -2.38 15.61
N SER A 101 -15.07 -3.13 14.59
CA SER A 101 -14.30 -4.38 14.76
C SER A 101 -12.90 -4.14 15.34
N VAL A 102 -12.37 -2.93 15.17
CA VAL A 102 -11.07 -2.53 15.71
C VAL A 102 -11.25 -2.11 17.17
N LYS A 103 -11.04 -3.07 18.09
CA LYS A 103 -11.18 -2.84 19.56
C LYS A 103 -10.16 -1.88 20.18
N GLU A 104 -8.94 -1.85 19.65
CA GLU A 104 -7.86 -0.98 20.15
C GLU A 104 -7.46 -0.05 19.02
N LYS A 105 -7.69 1.24 19.22
CA LYS A 105 -7.44 2.27 18.22
C LYS A 105 -5.98 2.71 18.23
N MET A 106 -5.40 2.91 17.06
CA MET A 106 -4.07 3.43 16.86
C MET A 106 -3.94 4.79 17.53
N THR A 107 -2.98 4.94 18.44
CA THR A 107 -2.66 6.23 19.04
C THR A 107 -1.94 7.15 18.05
N PHE A 108 -1.96 8.46 18.29
CA PHE A 108 -1.20 9.42 17.49
C PHE A 108 0.30 9.05 17.38
N GLY A 109 0.92 8.60 18.48
CA GLY A 109 2.32 8.18 18.48
C GLY A 109 2.59 6.94 17.60
N GLN A 110 1.64 6.00 17.52
CA GLN A 110 1.71 4.88 16.57
C GLN A 110 1.54 5.37 15.13
N TYR A 111 0.53 6.19 14.85
CA TYR A 111 0.26 6.75 13.53
C TYR A 111 1.45 7.53 12.98
N LYS A 112 2.02 8.42 13.80
CA LYS A 112 3.21 9.20 13.46
C LYS A 112 4.37 8.31 13.05
N ARG A 113 4.66 7.25 13.81
CA ARG A 113 5.75 6.31 13.46
C ARG A 113 5.51 5.62 12.12
N VAL A 114 4.27 5.21 11.84
CA VAL A 114 3.91 4.56 10.57
C VAL A 114 4.16 5.52 9.40
N VAL A 115 3.61 6.73 9.46
CA VAL A 115 3.74 7.70 8.36
C VAL A 115 5.19 8.09 8.14
N MET A 116 5.93 8.43 9.21
CA MET A 116 7.33 8.84 9.09
C MET A 116 8.23 7.77 8.48
N GLU A 117 7.92 6.48 8.68
CA GLU A 117 8.64 5.40 8.01
C GLU A 117 8.23 5.24 6.53
N MET A 118 6.96 5.46 6.19
CA MET A 118 6.48 5.41 4.80
C MET A 118 7.11 6.50 3.93
N VAL A 119 7.32 7.70 4.47
CA VAL A 119 7.84 8.87 3.72
C VAL A 119 9.33 9.16 3.95
N LYS A 120 10.05 8.29 4.67
CA LYS A 120 11.41 8.49 5.24
C LYS A 120 12.52 8.97 4.28
N LYS A 121 12.34 8.83 2.97
CA LYS A 121 13.33 9.23 1.96
C LYS A 121 13.21 10.67 1.49
N GLU A 122 12.17 11.38 1.90
CA GLU A 122 11.93 12.75 1.48
C GLU A 122 12.82 13.70 2.29
N SER A 123 13.56 14.57 1.62
CA SER A 123 14.45 15.55 2.27
C SER A 123 13.70 16.61 3.10
N SER A 124 12.37 16.67 2.99
CA SER A 124 11.52 17.73 3.53
C SER A 124 10.40 17.21 4.45
N LEU A 125 10.74 16.19 5.26
CA LEU A 125 9.84 15.53 6.21
C LEU A 125 9.29 16.45 7.32
N VAL A 126 9.99 17.54 7.64
CA VAL A 126 9.63 18.46 8.74
C VAL A 126 8.19 18.95 8.59
N ASN A 127 7.79 19.35 7.38
CA ASN A 127 6.45 19.89 7.13
C ASN A 127 5.34 18.83 7.27
N VAL A 128 5.64 17.57 7.03
CA VAL A 128 4.67 16.47 7.22
C VAL A 128 4.51 16.20 8.70
N GLU A 129 5.62 16.04 9.42
CA GLU A 129 5.62 15.71 10.84
C GLU A 129 4.80 16.70 11.66
N ASP A 130 4.95 18.00 11.37
CA ASP A 130 4.24 19.09 12.03
C ASP A 130 2.73 19.09 11.74
N SER A 131 2.33 18.56 10.58
CA SER A 131 0.92 18.48 10.15
C SER A 131 0.19 17.23 10.66
N LEU A 132 0.92 16.17 11.05
CA LEU A 132 0.32 14.90 11.49
C LEU A 132 -0.64 15.02 12.69
N PRO A 133 -0.38 15.83 13.73
CA PRO A 133 -1.34 16.01 14.82
C PRO A 133 -2.69 16.52 14.32
N PHE A 134 -2.67 17.50 13.41
CA PHE A 134 -3.88 18.04 12.81
C PHE A 134 -4.62 16.98 12.00
N TYR A 135 -3.93 16.21 11.16
CA TYR A 135 -4.57 15.15 10.36
C TYR A 135 -5.18 14.06 11.24
N TYR A 136 -4.47 13.63 12.29
CA TYR A 136 -4.94 12.60 13.20
C TYR A 136 -6.21 13.04 13.95
N GLU A 137 -6.20 14.22 14.56
CA GLU A 137 -7.37 14.74 15.28
C GLU A 137 -8.53 15.03 14.34
N THR A 138 -8.27 15.53 13.12
CA THR A 138 -9.31 15.76 12.11
C THR A 138 -9.98 14.46 11.70
N LEU A 139 -9.21 13.42 11.38
CA LEU A 139 -9.74 12.11 11.03
C LEU A 139 -10.45 11.43 12.20
N LYS A 140 -9.96 11.61 13.42
CA LYS A 140 -10.61 11.06 14.64
C LYS A 140 -11.96 11.68 14.93
N ASN A 141 -12.11 12.98 14.71
CA ASN A 141 -13.36 13.68 14.99
C ASN A 141 -14.35 13.62 13.82
N GLU A 142 -13.85 13.52 12.60
CA GLU A 142 -14.66 13.52 11.38
C GLU A 142 -14.14 12.42 10.43
N PRO A 143 -14.85 11.28 10.33
CA PRO A 143 -14.47 10.21 9.40
C PRO A 143 -14.38 10.72 7.95
N LEU A 144 -13.56 10.07 7.13
CA LEU A 144 -13.67 10.19 5.68
C LEU A 144 -15.05 9.67 5.27
N GLU A 145 -15.83 10.53 4.62
CA GLU A 145 -17.04 10.13 3.92
C GLU A 145 -16.67 9.29 2.70
N LEU A 146 -16.48 8.01 2.97
CA LEU A 146 -16.33 6.96 1.99
C LEU A 146 -17.71 6.38 1.73
N ASP A 147 -18.75 7.19 1.53
CA ASP A 147 -20.03 6.58 1.21
C ASP A 147 -19.80 5.75 -0.07
N SER A 148 -20.14 4.49 0.08
CA SER A 148 -20.22 3.33 -0.81
C SER A 148 -21.50 2.66 -0.31
N ASP A 149 -22.21 1.93 -1.18
CA ASP A 149 -23.41 1.19 -0.73
C ASP A 149 -23.05 0.17 0.37
N ASP A 150 -21.74 -0.11 0.52
CA ASP A 150 -21.11 -0.93 1.53
C ASP A 150 -19.95 -0.18 2.22
N ALA A 151 -20.22 0.88 2.99
CA ALA A 151 -19.16 1.62 3.73
C ALA A 151 -18.36 0.73 4.72
N ASP A 152 -18.97 -0.37 5.18
CA ASP A 152 -18.28 -1.44 5.89
C ASP A 152 -17.32 -2.22 4.99
N ASP A 153 -17.60 -2.33 3.70
CA ASP A 153 -16.78 -3.02 2.70
C ASP A 153 -15.53 -2.21 2.39
N LEU A 154 -15.56 -0.89 2.15
CA LEU A 154 -14.31 -0.14 1.88
C LEU A 154 -13.28 -0.27 3.02
N ASN A 155 -13.75 -0.24 4.27
CA ASN A 155 -12.92 -0.49 5.46
C ASN A 155 -12.37 -1.93 5.52
N MET A 156 -13.02 -2.88 4.85
CA MET A 156 -12.58 -4.26 4.66
C MET A 156 -11.74 -4.46 3.37
N THR A 157 -12.00 -3.71 2.29
CA THR A 157 -11.36 -3.88 0.97
C THR A 157 -9.96 -3.27 0.89
N PHE A 158 -9.64 -2.27 1.72
CA PHE A 158 -8.24 -1.87 1.94
C PHE A 158 -7.38 -2.99 2.56
N PHE A 159 -8.00 -4.07 3.03
CA PHE A 159 -7.33 -5.27 3.54
C PHE A 159 -7.82 -6.55 2.86
N GLU A 160 -8.49 -6.50 1.70
CA GLU A 160 -8.83 -7.73 0.99
C GLU A 160 -7.53 -8.39 0.52
N ALA A 161 -7.17 -9.47 1.22
CA ALA A 161 -5.92 -10.16 0.99
C ALA A 161 -5.98 -10.89 -0.36
N GLU A 162 -5.08 -10.55 -1.27
CA GLU A 162 -4.90 -11.32 -2.52
C GLU A 162 -4.54 -12.79 -2.21
N LYS A 163 -3.85 -13.01 -1.09
CA LYS A 163 -3.65 -14.31 -0.48
C LYS A 163 -3.31 -14.17 0.99
N GLU A 164 -3.77 -15.10 1.78
CA GLU A 164 -3.33 -15.28 3.16
C GLU A 164 -3.06 -16.75 3.46
N GLY A 165 -2.17 -17.01 4.41
CA GLY A 165 -1.78 -18.38 4.70
C GLY A 165 -0.54 -18.50 5.58
N TRP A 166 -0.34 -19.70 6.11
CA TRP A 166 0.82 -20.00 6.94
C TRP A 166 2.04 -20.35 6.08
N MET A 167 3.17 -19.67 6.33
CA MET A 167 4.47 -20.05 5.78
C MET A 167 5.55 -20.05 6.86
N LEU A 168 6.62 -20.80 6.61
CA LEU A 168 7.86 -20.66 7.36
C LEU A 168 8.72 -19.58 6.71
N LYS A 169 9.37 -18.73 7.52
CA LYS A 169 10.35 -17.76 7.05
C LYS A 169 11.70 -17.95 7.71
N GLN A 170 12.78 -17.77 6.94
CA GLN A 170 14.12 -17.72 7.50
C GLN A 170 14.39 -16.32 8.10
N GLY A 171 15.14 -16.26 9.21
CA GLY A 171 15.64 -15.03 9.80
C GLY A 171 16.82 -14.45 9.02
N GLY A 172 17.02 -13.13 9.08
CA GLY A 172 18.08 -12.41 8.35
C GLY A 172 19.48 -12.71 8.88
N ASN A 173 19.79 -12.20 10.07
CA ASN A 173 21.11 -12.38 10.72
C ASN A 173 21.27 -13.79 11.28
N LEU A 174 20.29 -14.26 12.04
CA LEU A 174 20.26 -15.61 12.58
C LEU A 174 19.31 -16.43 11.71
N LYS A 175 19.85 -17.42 10.98
CA LYS A 175 19.16 -18.24 9.97
C LYS A 175 18.19 -19.27 10.58
N THR A 176 17.40 -18.84 11.56
CA THR A 176 16.32 -19.63 12.19
C THR A 176 15.06 -19.55 11.36
N TRP A 177 14.31 -20.65 11.31
CA TRP A 177 13.01 -20.72 10.66
C TRP A 177 11.89 -20.42 11.65
N LYS A 178 10.92 -19.60 11.26
CA LYS A 178 9.77 -19.25 12.09
C LYS A 178 8.48 -19.32 11.28
N ARG A 179 7.46 -20.01 11.82
CA ARG A 179 6.10 -20.04 11.26
C ARG A 179 5.41 -18.70 11.49
N ARG A 180 4.85 -18.11 10.43
CA ARG A 180 4.15 -16.82 10.46
C ARG A 180 2.92 -16.90 9.57
N TRP A 181 1.86 -16.19 9.97
CA TRP A 181 0.71 -15.97 9.11
C TRP A 181 1.07 -14.84 8.16
N PHE A 182 1.00 -15.09 6.86
CA PHE A 182 1.31 -14.11 5.83
C PHE A 182 0.03 -13.60 5.21
N VAL A 183 0.04 -12.32 4.87
CA VAL A 183 -1.05 -11.63 4.17
C VAL A 183 -0.42 -10.83 3.05
N LEU A 184 -0.86 -11.07 1.82
CA LEU A 184 -0.48 -10.33 0.63
C LEU A 184 -1.59 -9.34 0.31
N ALA A 185 -1.31 -8.05 0.46
CA ALA A 185 -2.27 -6.99 0.19
C ALA A 185 -1.52 -5.70 -0.16
N ASN A 186 -2.10 -4.85 -1.01
CA ASN A 186 -1.60 -3.50 -1.29
C ASN A 186 -0.11 -3.46 -1.66
N SER A 187 0.33 -4.35 -2.55
CA SER A 187 1.74 -4.47 -2.96
C SER A 187 2.73 -4.68 -1.81
N CYS A 188 2.25 -5.22 -0.69
CA CYS A 188 3.05 -5.52 0.49
C CYS A 188 2.80 -6.96 0.94
N LEU A 189 3.86 -7.60 1.42
CA LEU A 189 3.76 -8.88 2.10
C LEU A 189 3.94 -8.65 3.61
N PHE A 190 2.83 -8.78 4.33
CA PHE A 190 2.76 -8.68 5.79
C PHE A 190 2.96 -10.06 6.41
N TYR A 191 3.56 -10.10 7.60
CA TYR A 191 3.59 -11.32 8.39
C TYR A 191 3.34 -11.09 9.87
N PHE A 192 2.57 -11.99 10.47
CA PHE A 192 2.08 -11.92 11.84
C PHE A 192 2.54 -13.14 12.64
N GLN A 193 2.56 -13.04 13.97
CA GLN A 193 2.90 -14.19 14.80
C GLN A 193 1.72 -15.18 14.82
N TYR A 194 0.50 -14.66 14.90
CA TYR A 194 -0.77 -15.38 14.85
C TYR A 194 -1.72 -14.75 13.82
N SER A 195 -2.63 -15.53 13.25
CA SER A 195 -3.63 -15.03 12.27
C SER A 195 -4.64 -14.04 12.88
N THR A 196 -4.78 -14.04 14.20
CA THR A 196 -5.64 -13.11 14.94
C THR A 196 -4.91 -11.84 15.40
N ASP A 197 -3.59 -11.74 15.15
CA ASP A 197 -2.82 -10.56 15.52
C ASP A 197 -3.24 -9.37 14.66
N LYS A 198 -3.40 -8.21 15.30
CA LYS A 198 -3.81 -6.97 14.62
C LYS A 198 -2.64 -6.17 14.06
N GLU A 199 -1.45 -6.33 14.62
CA GLU A 199 -0.25 -5.63 14.15
C GLU A 199 0.74 -6.63 13.51
N PRO A 200 1.30 -6.31 12.33
CA PRO A 200 2.26 -7.17 11.68
C PRO A 200 3.58 -7.21 12.46
N LYS A 201 4.18 -8.39 12.54
CA LYS A 201 5.57 -8.58 12.99
C LYS A 201 6.58 -8.05 11.99
N GLY A 202 6.20 -7.93 10.73
CA GLY A 202 6.98 -7.20 9.75
C GLY A 202 6.26 -7.03 8.42
N ILE A 203 6.80 -6.11 7.64
CA ILE A 203 6.23 -5.64 6.38
C ILE A 203 7.35 -5.68 5.34
N ILE A 204 7.07 -6.29 4.20
CA ILE A 204 7.97 -6.39 3.06
C ILE A 204 7.27 -5.69 1.88
N PRO A 205 7.58 -4.42 1.60
CA PRO A 205 7.11 -3.73 0.40
C PRO A 205 7.61 -4.44 -0.87
N LEU A 206 6.70 -4.80 -1.77
CA LEU A 206 6.99 -5.49 -3.02
C LEU A 206 7.26 -4.47 -4.14
N GLY A 207 8.44 -3.86 -4.10
CA GLY A 207 8.84 -2.86 -5.10
C GLY A 207 9.21 -3.44 -6.46
N GLU A 208 9.27 -2.57 -7.47
CA GLU A 208 9.61 -2.80 -8.88
C GLU A 208 10.95 -3.54 -9.08
N ASN A 209 11.87 -3.37 -8.13
CA ASN A 209 13.20 -3.95 -8.16
C ASN A 209 13.27 -5.38 -7.59
N LEU A 210 12.20 -5.89 -6.99
CA LEU A 210 12.19 -7.25 -6.45
C LEU A 210 11.86 -8.29 -7.53
N SER A 211 12.12 -9.54 -7.22
CA SER A 211 11.77 -10.71 -8.02
C SER A 211 11.66 -11.93 -7.11
N VAL A 212 10.97 -12.95 -7.60
CA VAL A 212 10.81 -14.22 -6.90
C VAL A 212 11.44 -15.35 -7.70
N ARG A 213 12.08 -16.30 -7.02
CA ARG A 213 12.64 -17.52 -7.62
C ARG A 213 12.48 -18.71 -6.69
N GLN A 214 12.35 -19.89 -7.27
CA GLN A 214 12.40 -21.14 -6.52
C GLN A 214 13.83 -21.42 -6.02
N CYS A 215 13.96 -22.03 -4.85
CA CYS A 215 15.25 -22.52 -4.35
C CYS A 215 15.49 -23.96 -4.78
N ASP A 216 16.75 -24.33 -4.99
CA ASP A 216 17.13 -25.71 -5.26
C ASP A 216 16.90 -26.58 -4.01
N ALA A 217 15.98 -27.54 -4.13
CA ALA A 217 15.53 -28.41 -3.03
C ALA A 217 16.66 -29.30 -2.47
N SER A 218 17.74 -29.52 -3.24
CA SER A 218 18.84 -30.42 -2.89
C SER A 218 19.75 -29.91 -1.75
N LEU A 219 19.65 -28.62 -1.39
CA LEU A 219 20.62 -27.97 -0.50
C LEU A 219 20.11 -27.67 0.92
N GLU A 220 18.84 -27.93 1.26
CA GLU A 220 18.28 -27.50 2.56
C GLU A 220 17.31 -28.47 3.25
N LYS A 221 17.40 -28.51 4.59
CA LYS A 221 16.56 -29.33 5.50
C LYS A 221 15.04 -29.10 5.38
N TYR A 222 14.61 -27.96 4.81
CA TYR A 222 13.20 -27.59 4.57
C TYR A 222 12.96 -27.21 3.08
N GLY A 223 13.83 -27.64 2.17
CA GLY A 223 14.01 -27.02 0.84
C GLY A 223 12.94 -27.30 -0.21
N GLN A 224 12.08 -28.32 -0.05
CA GLN A 224 11.24 -28.80 -1.16
C GLN A 224 10.22 -27.76 -1.67
N TYR A 225 9.66 -26.94 -0.77
CA TYR A 225 8.66 -25.92 -1.10
C TYR A 225 9.15 -24.50 -0.80
N THR A 226 10.47 -24.29 -0.92
CA THR A 226 11.12 -23.03 -0.58
C THR A 226 11.33 -22.13 -1.80
N PHE A 227 11.08 -20.84 -1.63
CA PHE A 227 11.33 -19.80 -2.61
C PHE A 227 11.96 -18.56 -1.95
N GLU A 228 12.54 -17.70 -2.79
CA GLU A 228 13.22 -16.47 -2.38
C GLU A 228 12.60 -15.25 -3.05
N ILE A 229 12.34 -14.21 -2.25
CA ILE A 229 12.18 -12.84 -2.73
C ILE A 229 13.57 -12.18 -2.67
N TYR A 230 14.03 -11.66 -3.80
CA TYR A 230 15.36 -11.09 -3.98
C TYR A 230 15.32 -9.83 -4.85
N GLN A 231 16.38 -9.03 -4.85
CA GLN A 231 16.48 -7.83 -5.69
C GLN A 231 17.11 -8.18 -7.06
N SER A 232 16.44 -7.79 -8.14
CA SER A 232 16.76 -8.21 -9.52
C SER A 232 17.93 -7.43 -10.14
N HIS A 233 18.12 -6.14 -9.85
CA HIS A 233 19.26 -5.35 -10.31
C HIS A 233 19.71 -4.29 -9.26
N ASN A 234 21.03 -4.05 -9.18
CA ASN A 234 21.75 -2.98 -8.44
C ASN A 234 22.23 -3.22 -6.96
N ARG A 235 23.36 -2.56 -6.61
CA ARG A 235 24.34 -2.77 -5.51
C ARG A 235 23.86 -2.71 -4.04
N SER A 236 22.56 -2.65 -3.75
CA SER A 236 22.07 -2.66 -2.35
C SER A 236 22.12 -4.07 -1.79
N ARG A 237 22.86 -4.30 -0.69
CA ARG A 237 22.92 -5.63 -0.06
C ARG A 237 21.64 -6.03 0.66
N SER A 238 20.66 -5.14 0.88
CA SER A 238 19.47 -5.46 1.68
C SER A 238 18.16 -4.98 1.07
N ILE A 239 17.15 -5.87 1.09
CA ILE A 239 15.74 -5.61 0.81
C ILE A 239 15.18 -4.68 1.89
N LYS A 240 14.47 -3.64 1.47
CA LYS A 240 13.80 -2.69 2.38
C LYS A 240 12.62 -3.38 3.03
N ALA A 241 12.66 -3.54 4.34
CA ALA A 241 11.57 -4.11 5.13
C ALA A 241 11.70 -3.64 6.59
N CYS A 242 10.62 -3.70 7.35
CA CYS A 242 10.64 -3.42 8.79
C CYS A 242 10.15 -4.64 9.57
N LYS A 243 10.65 -4.81 10.80
CA LYS A 243 10.18 -5.83 11.73
C LYS A 243 10.08 -5.29 13.15
N LYS A 244 9.08 -5.74 13.90
CA LYS A 244 8.94 -5.46 15.33
C LYS A 244 9.69 -6.51 16.14
N THR A 245 10.55 -6.09 17.06
CA THR A 245 11.23 -6.96 18.03
C THR A 245 10.34 -7.25 19.23
N SER A 246 10.76 -8.19 20.09
CA SER A 246 9.98 -8.65 21.25
C SER A 246 9.74 -7.58 22.30
N ASP A 247 10.58 -6.55 22.35
CA ASP A 247 10.49 -5.35 23.18
C ASP A 247 9.56 -4.28 22.58
N GLY A 248 8.97 -4.54 21.41
CA GLY A 248 8.05 -3.63 20.73
C GLY A 248 8.75 -2.55 19.88
N SER A 249 10.08 -2.50 19.84
CA SER A 249 10.81 -1.58 18.96
C SER A 249 10.78 -2.07 17.50
N VAL A 250 10.90 -1.14 16.54
CA VAL A 250 10.86 -1.45 15.11
C VAL A 250 12.26 -1.31 14.54
N HIS A 251 12.75 -2.38 13.89
CA HIS A 251 14.06 -2.41 13.25
C HIS A 251 13.94 -2.67 11.75
N ILE A 252 14.84 -2.05 10.98
CA ILE A 252 14.98 -2.33 9.55
C ILE A 252 15.49 -3.76 9.36
N GLY A 253 14.80 -4.54 8.53
CA GLY A 253 15.21 -5.88 8.12
C GLY A 253 16.49 -5.80 7.29
N ARG A 254 17.58 -6.41 7.76
CA ARG A 254 18.85 -6.53 7.01
C ARG A 254 18.88 -7.79 6.15
N HIS A 255 17.80 -8.05 5.44
CA HIS A 255 17.68 -9.26 4.62
C HIS A 255 18.24 -9.01 3.23
N GLU A 256 19.28 -9.75 2.82
CA GLU A 256 19.72 -9.74 1.42
C GLU A 256 18.68 -10.44 0.53
N VAL A 257 18.07 -11.50 1.09
CA VAL A 257 16.94 -12.24 0.52
C VAL A 257 15.93 -12.58 1.61
N TYR A 258 14.66 -12.69 1.23
CA TYR A 258 13.62 -13.28 2.06
C TYR A 258 13.33 -14.69 1.56
N LYS A 259 13.81 -15.68 2.32
CA LYS A 259 13.56 -17.09 2.06
C LYS A 259 12.31 -17.55 2.82
N LEU A 260 11.34 -18.09 2.08
CA LEU A 260 10.02 -18.52 2.54
C LEU A 260 9.76 -19.96 2.12
N CYS A 261 9.10 -20.75 2.96
CA CYS A 261 8.72 -22.12 2.66
C CYS A 261 7.22 -22.29 2.88
N ALA A 262 6.53 -22.73 1.84
CA ALA A 262 5.12 -23.07 1.86
C ALA A 262 4.89 -24.51 2.39
N SER A 263 3.63 -24.90 2.57
CA SER A 263 3.24 -26.23 3.04
C SER A 263 3.24 -27.31 1.96
N SER A 264 3.08 -26.92 0.69
CA SER A 264 3.06 -27.80 -0.48
C SER A 264 3.66 -27.10 -1.69
N GLU A 265 3.90 -27.86 -2.75
CA GLU A 265 4.29 -27.34 -4.07
C GLU A 265 3.23 -26.41 -4.65
N GLU A 266 1.95 -26.82 -4.61
CA GLU A 266 0.82 -26.00 -5.06
C GLU A 266 0.76 -24.66 -4.33
N GLU A 267 0.92 -24.66 -3.00
CA GLU A 267 0.93 -23.42 -2.22
C GLU A 267 2.15 -22.56 -2.54
N ARG A 268 3.34 -23.16 -2.71
CA ARG A 268 4.55 -22.43 -3.13
C ARG A 268 4.30 -21.71 -4.45
N ASP A 269 3.77 -22.42 -5.43
CA ASP A 269 3.58 -21.89 -6.78
C ASP A 269 2.51 -20.80 -6.81
N ASP A 270 1.40 -20.95 -6.07
CA ASP A 270 0.38 -19.91 -5.93
C ASP A 270 0.94 -18.65 -5.24
N TRP A 271 1.70 -18.80 -4.15
CA TRP A 271 2.38 -17.67 -3.50
C TRP A 271 3.36 -16.97 -4.44
N MET A 272 4.18 -17.73 -5.18
CA MET A 272 5.15 -17.18 -6.12
C MET A 272 4.46 -16.46 -7.27
N ASP A 273 3.41 -17.04 -7.86
CA ASP A 273 2.66 -16.44 -8.96
C ASP A 273 2.02 -15.11 -8.54
N LYS A 274 1.30 -15.08 -7.42
CA LYS A 274 0.66 -13.84 -6.92
C LYS A 274 1.68 -12.75 -6.59
N ILE A 275 2.75 -13.09 -5.88
CA ILE A 275 3.82 -12.12 -5.57
C ILE A 275 4.48 -11.62 -6.85
N SER A 276 4.76 -12.51 -7.81
CA SER A 276 5.36 -12.16 -9.10
C SER A 276 4.44 -11.22 -9.90
N LYS A 277 3.14 -11.51 -9.97
CA LYS A 277 2.13 -10.67 -10.63
C LYS A 277 2.10 -9.26 -10.06
N ILE A 278 2.05 -9.12 -8.73
CA ILE A 278 2.09 -7.81 -8.07
C ILE A 278 3.37 -7.05 -8.41
N ILE A 279 4.54 -7.69 -8.30
CA ILE A 279 5.83 -7.07 -8.63
C ILE A 279 5.86 -6.62 -10.10
N GLN A 280 5.32 -7.41 -11.02
CA GLN A 280 5.23 -7.06 -12.44
C GLN A 280 4.29 -5.88 -12.69
N LEU A 281 3.16 -5.80 -11.98
CA LEU A 281 2.24 -4.67 -12.06
C LEU A 281 2.93 -3.38 -11.60
N VAL A 282 3.54 -3.38 -10.40
CA VAL A 282 4.30 -2.24 -9.88
C VAL A 282 5.41 -1.81 -10.85
N ARG A 283 6.09 -2.76 -11.50
CA ARG A 283 7.11 -2.46 -12.51
C ARG A 283 6.53 -1.83 -13.78
N LYS A 284 5.39 -2.30 -14.26
CA LYS A 284 4.72 -1.72 -15.44
C LYS A 284 4.30 -0.29 -15.17
N ASP A 285 3.72 -0.03 -14.01
CA ASP A 285 3.30 1.31 -13.59
C ASP A 285 4.52 2.25 -13.51
N PHE A 286 5.61 1.79 -12.89
CA PHE A 286 6.87 2.53 -12.83
C PHE A 286 7.47 2.85 -14.22
N ILE A 287 7.52 1.88 -15.14
CA ILE A 287 8.03 2.10 -16.50
C ILE A 287 7.13 3.09 -17.25
N SER A 288 5.81 2.95 -17.14
CA SER A 288 4.85 3.85 -17.79
C SER A 288 5.01 5.30 -17.33
N ALA A 289 5.35 5.52 -16.06
CA ALA A 289 5.62 6.83 -15.48
C ALA A 289 6.94 7.47 -15.98
N LEU A 290 7.90 6.66 -16.47
CA LEU A 290 9.22 7.12 -16.93
C LEU A 290 9.30 7.36 -18.44
N THR A 291 8.41 6.80 -19.25
CA THR A 291 8.36 7.07 -20.70
C THR A 291 7.72 8.44 -20.97
N PRO A 292 8.44 9.39 -21.60
CA PRO A 292 7.82 10.63 -22.10
C PRO A 292 6.78 10.25 -23.15
N GLN A 293 5.56 10.78 -23.02
CA GLN A 293 4.60 10.70 -24.12
C GLN A 293 5.16 11.57 -25.27
N THR A 294 5.70 10.93 -26.30
CA THR A 294 5.99 11.60 -27.55
C THR A 294 4.65 12.04 -28.14
N GLU A 295 4.38 13.35 -28.06
CA GLU A 295 3.28 14.00 -28.77
C GLU A 295 3.41 13.67 -30.27
N VAL A 296 2.44 12.93 -30.79
CA VAL A 296 2.24 12.82 -32.24
C VAL A 296 1.35 14.00 -32.61
N HIS A 297 1.96 14.99 -33.27
CA HIS A 297 1.28 16.10 -33.95
C HIS A 297 0.40 15.60 -35.10
#